data_AF-A0A9E3T631-F1
#
_entry.id   AF-A0A9E3T631-F1
#
_cell.length_a   1.000
_cell.length_b   1.000
_cell.length_c   1.000
_cell.angle_alpha   90.00
_cell.angle_beta   90.00
_cell.angle_gamma   90.00
#
_symmetry.space_group_name_H-M   'P 1'
#
loop_
_entity.id
_entity.type
_entity.pdbx_description
1 polymer ?
#
loop_
_entity_poly.entity_id
_entity_poly.type
_entity_poly.pdbx_seq_one_letter_code
_entity_poly.pdbx_strand_id
1 'polypeptide(L)'
;RVGIGGPPIKTKDGWFLIYHAADDNNVYRLGAVLLDLEDPSKVIARQKEPILEPELGWEKEGYIPNVVFSCGNAVKDDTIYVYYGGADTVIGVAILEMKDIKF
;
A
#
# COMPACT_ATOMS: atom_id res chain seq x y z
N ARG A 1 13.37 5.53 -1.22
CA ARG A 1 12.90 5.22 -2.60
C ARG A 1 11.40 5.01 -2.60
N VAL A 2 10.69 5.29 -3.70
CA VAL A 2 9.22 5.13 -3.80
C VAL A 2 8.83 4.47 -5.12
N GLY A 3 7.79 3.65 -5.10
CA GLY A 3 7.20 3.04 -6.29
C GLY A 3 5.73 2.68 -6.06
N ILE A 4 4.98 2.57 -7.15
CA ILE A 4 3.57 2.18 -7.07
C ILE A 4 3.44 0.71 -6.68
N GLY A 5 2.41 0.38 -5.89
CA GLY A 5 2.11 -1.01 -5.53
C GLY A 5 1.19 -1.66 -6.56
N GLY A 6 -0.06 -1.21 -6.59
CA GLY A 6 -1.09 -1.67 -7.54
C GLY A 6 -1.71 -0.54 -8.35
N PRO A 7 -2.67 -0.85 -9.24
CA PRO A 7 -3.41 0.18 -9.97
C PRO A 7 -4.23 1.06 -9.01
N PRO A 8 -4.34 2.38 -9.26
CA PRO A 8 -5.20 3.26 -8.48
C PRO A 8 -6.66 2.80 -8.48
N ILE A 9 -7.32 2.94 -7.33
CA ILE A 9 -8.72 2.58 -7.13
C ILE A 9 -9.55 3.85 -7.18
N LYS A 10 -10.55 3.90 -8.06
CA LYS A 10 -11.47 5.04 -8.11
C LYS A 10 -12.36 5.05 -6.86
N THR A 11 -12.42 6.17 -6.16
CA THR A 11 -13.36 6.43 -5.06
C THR A 11 -14.21 7.66 -5.38
N LYS A 12 -15.13 8.01 -4.49
CA LYS A 12 -15.91 9.26 -4.60
C LYS A 12 -15.05 10.52 -4.37
N ASP A 13 -13.94 10.38 -3.64
CA ASP A 13 -13.10 11.49 -3.19
C ASP A 13 -11.83 11.66 -4.04
N GLY A 14 -11.47 10.66 -4.85
CA GLY A 14 -10.23 10.68 -5.64
C GLY A 14 -9.82 9.31 -6.18
N TRP A 15 -8.68 9.23 -6.85
CA TRP A 15 -7.99 7.97 -7.08
C TRP A 15 -7.17 7.61 -5.85
N PHE A 16 -7.60 6.57 -5.13
CA PHE A 16 -6.86 6.00 -4.01
C PHE A 16 -5.73 5.12 -4.55
N LEU A 17 -4.48 5.50 -4.28
CA LEU A 17 -3.30 4.77 -4.74
C LEU A 17 -2.46 4.33 -3.54
N ILE A 18 -2.18 3.03 -3.49
CA ILE A 18 -1.22 2.43 -2.56
C ILE A 18 0.15 2.40 -3.23
N TYR A 19 1.16 2.89 -2.52
CA TYR A 19 2.55 2.89 -2.96
C TYR A 19 3.44 2.24 -1.89
N HIS A 20 4.60 1.74 -2.28
CA HIS A 20 5.63 1.30 -1.34
C HIS A 20 6.73 2.35 -1.22
N ALA A 21 7.31 2.47 -0.03
CA ALA A 21 8.50 3.28 0.20
C ALA A 21 9.53 2.51 1.03
N ALA A 22 10.80 2.69 0.68
CA ALA A 22 11.93 2.17 1.43
C ALA A 22 12.73 3.33 2.02
N ASP A 23 13.04 3.22 3.31
CA ASP A 23 13.97 4.11 4.00
C ASP A 23 15.45 3.73 3.75
N ASP A 24 16.36 4.48 4.37
CA ASP A 24 17.81 4.31 4.21
C ASP A 24 18.32 2.98 4.78
N ASN A 25 17.53 2.33 5.65
CA ASN A 25 17.83 1.01 6.21
C ASN A 25 17.18 -0.12 5.40
N ASN A 26 16.61 0.18 4.23
CA ASN A 26 15.87 -0.75 3.38
C ASN A 26 14.64 -1.35 4.07
N VAL A 27 14.03 -0.66 5.03
CA VAL A 27 12.72 -1.10 5.56
C VAL A 27 11.63 -0.65 4.60
N TYR A 28 10.93 -1.62 3.99
CA TYR A 28 9.85 -1.35 3.05
C TYR A 28 8.50 -1.31 3.77
N ARG A 29 7.76 -0.22 3.53
CA ARG A 29 6.43 0.02 4.07
C ARG A 29 5.47 0.42 2.96
N LEU A 30 4.16 0.25 3.19
CA LEU A 30 3.14 0.77 2.30
C LEU A 30 2.62 2.11 2.82
N GLY A 31 2.38 3.03 1.90
CA GLY A 31 1.67 4.28 2.14
C GLY A 31 0.50 4.45 1.17
N ALA A 32 -0.32 5.46 1.41
CA ALA A 32 -1.43 5.81 0.53
C ALA A 32 -1.43 7.29 0.17
N VAL A 33 -1.87 7.56 -1.06
CA VAL A 33 -2.20 8.88 -1.57
C VAL A 33 -3.60 8.86 -2.14
N LEU A 34 -4.23 10.02 -2.12
CA LEU A 34 -5.44 10.31 -2.88
C LEU A 34 -5.05 11.31 -3.97
N LEU A 35 -5.36 10.97 -5.22
CA LEU A 35 -5.08 11.79 -6.40
C LEU A 35 -6.37 12.37 -6.96
N ASP A 36 -6.28 13.50 -7.64
CA ASP A 36 -7.44 14.15 -8.28
C ASP A 36 -8.06 13.27 -9.38
N LEU A 37 -9.39 13.23 -9.47
CA LEU A 37 -10.12 12.35 -10.42
C LEU A 37 -9.91 12.75 -11.88
N GLU A 38 -9.78 14.04 -12.16
CA GLU A 38 -9.66 14.61 -13.50
C GLU A 38 -8.19 14.68 -13.93
N ASP A 39 -7.29 15.01 -13.00
CA ASP A 39 -5.86 15.12 -13.22
C ASP A 39 -5.05 14.33 -12.18
N PRO A 40 -4.79 13.02 -12.40
CA PRO A 40 -4.12 12.16 -11.43
C PRO A 40 -2.66 12.53 -11.17
N SER A 41 -2.09 13.51 -11.89
CA SER A 41 -0.77 14.07 -11.56
C SER A 41 -0.81 14.91 -10.27
N LYS A 42 -2.00 15.35 -9.85
CA LYS A 42 -2.20 16.14 -8.63
C LYS A 42 -2.48 15.22 -7.43
N VAL A 43 -1.60 15.30 -6.43
CA VAL A 43 -1.81 14.68 -5.12
C VAL A 43 -2.69 15.60 -4.29
N ILE A 44 -3.91 15.16 -3.95
CA ILE A 44 -4.86 15.94 -3.13
C ILE A 44 -4.71 15.64 -1.64
N ALA A 45 -4.31 14.41 -1.29
CA ALA A 45 -3.96 14.05 0.08
C ALA A 45 -2.93 12.91 0.12
N ARG A 46 -2.18 12.84 1.22
CA ARG A 46 -1.20 11.78 1.48
C ARG A 46 -1.18 11.45 2.96
N GLN A 47 -1.23 10.17 3.29
CA GLN A 47 -1.07 9.73 4.67
C GLN A 47 0.32 10.09 5.20
N LYS A 48 0.38 10.62 6.42
CA LYS A 48 1.64 10.99 7.07
C LYS A 48 2.42 9.76 7.53
N GLU A 49 1.70 8.78 8.07
CA GLU A 49 2.23 7.53 8.55
C GLU A 49 2.02 6.40 7.54
N PRO A 50 2.83 5.32 7.61
CA PRO A 50 2.59 4.10 6.86
C PRO A 50 1.18 3.53 7.12
N ILE A 51 0.58 2.94 6.10
CA ILE A 51 -0.68 2.19 6.24
C ILE A 51 -0.44 0.71 6.58
N LEU A 52 0.78 0.21 6.30
CA LEU A 52 1.23 -1.13 6.63
C LEU A 52 2.77 -1.11 6.75
N GLU A 53 3.28 -1.74 7.80
CA GLU A 53 4.71 -1.91 8.04
C GLU A 53 5.03 -3.34 8.52
N PRO A 54 6.30 -3.77 8.45
CA PRO A 54 6.70 -5.11 8.90
C PRO A 54 6.54 -5.28 10.41
N GLU A 55 5.53 -6.02 10.84
CA GLU A 55 5.24 -6.26 12.26
C GLU A 55 5.26 -7.75 12.60
N LEU A 56 4.97 -8.60 11.63
CA LEU A 56 4.85 -10.04 11.80
C LEU A 56 6.20 -10.72 11.54
N GLY A 57 6.41 -11.91 12.14
CA GLY A 57 7.68 -12.62 12.02
C GLY A 57 8.10 -12.87 10.58
N TRP A 58 7.16 -13.28 9.73
CA TRP A 58 7.38 -13.54 8.30
C TRP A 58 7.56 -12.29 7.44
N GLU A 59 7.40 -11.09 8.00
CA GLU A 59 7.69 -9.81 7.34
C GLU A 59 9.06 -9.26 7.75
N LYS A 60 9.52 -9.64 8.96
CA LYS A 60 10.82 -9.27 9.51
C LYS A 60 11.92 -10.26 9.15
N GLU A 61 11.57 -11.52 8.95
CA GLU A 61 12.51 -12.61 8.70
C GLU A 61 12.24 -13.27 7.34
N GLY A 62 13.26 -13.30 6.48
CA GLY A 62 13.19 -13.85 5.13
C GLY A 62 14.43 -13.52 4.31
N TYR A 63 14.34 -13.65 2.98
CA TYR A 63 15.42 -13.34 2.05
C TYR A 63 15.90 -11.88 2.19
N ILE A 64 14.95 -10.93 2.27
CA ILE A 64 15.22 -9.53 2.63
C ILE A 64 14.40 -9.20 3.87
N PRO A 65 15.02 -8.93 5.04
CA PRO A 65 14.27 -8.66 6.27
C PRO A 65 13.56 -7.30 6.24
N ASN A 66 12.50 -7.17 7.02
CA ASN A 66 11.71 -5.94 7.21
C ASN A 66 11.10 -5.41 5.90
N VAL A 67 10.39 -6.27 5.18
CA VAL A 67 9.72 -5.92 3.92
C VAL A 67 8.24 -6.26 3.97
N VAL A 68 7.42 -5.23 3.72
CA VAL A 68 6.08 -5.39 3.14
C VAL A 68 6.02 -4.68 1.79
N PHE A 69 5.82 -5.44 0.71
CA PHE A 69 5.87 -4.93 -0.66
C PHE A 69 4.66 -5.37 -1.46
N SER A 70 3.76 -4.45 -1.81
CA SER A 70 2.59 -4.79 -2.62
C SER A 70 2.88 -4.64 -4.11
N CYS A 71 2.35 -5.59 -4.90
CA CYS A 71 2.36 -5.57 -6.37
C CYS A 71 0.95 -5.41 -6.96
N GLY A 72 -0.08 -5.28 -6.12
CA GLY A 72 -1.45 -5.28 -6.61
C GLY A 72 -2.50 -5.38 -5.52
N ASN A 73 -3.68 -4.88 -5.87
CA ASN A 73 -4.87 -4.92 -5.06
C ASN A 73 -6.07 -5.38 -5.90
N ALA A 74 -6.93 -6.20 -5.30
CA ALA A 74 -8.20 -6.61 -5.88
C ALA A 74 -9.34 -5.94 -5.11
N VAL A 75 -10.38 -5.50 -5.80
CA VAL A 75 -11.60 -4.97 -5.18
C VAL A 75 -12.71 -5.98 -5.38
N LYS A 76 -13.36 -6.37 -4.28
CA LYS A 76 -14.53 -7.24 -4.29
C LYS A 76 -15.45 -6.83 -3.15
N ASP A 77 -16.75 -6.62 -3.45
CA ASP A 77 -17.78 -6.30 -2.46
C ASP A 77 -17.37 -5.16 -1.51
N ASP A 78 -16.94 -4.03 -2.08
CA ASP A 78 -16.42 -2.84 -1.37
C ASP A 78 -15.24 -3.11 -0.42
N THR A 79 -14.58 -4.26 -0.57
CA THR A 79 -13.38 -4.64 0.17
C THR A 79 -12.17 -4.63 -0.76
N ILE A 80 -11.11 -3.95 -0.33
CA ILE A 80 -9.81 -3.91 -0.99
C ILE A 80 -8.94 -4.99 -0.37
N TYR A 81 -8.52 -5.95 -1.17
CA TYR A 81 -7.54 -6.97 -0.83
C TYR A 81 -6.18 -6.54 -1.35
N VAL A 82 -5.26 -6.21 -0.46
CA VAL A 82 -3.89 -5.81 -0.79
C VAL A 82 -2.99 -7.02 -0.63
N TYR A 83 -2.57 -7.60 -1.76
CA TYR A 83 -1.61 -8.70 -1.76
C TYR A 83 -0.20 -8.12 -1.68
N TYR A 84 0.62 -8.67 -0.79
CA TYR A 84 1.98 -8.17 -0.56
C TYR A 84 2.97 -9.30 -0.31
N GLY A 85 4.21 -9.08 -0.73
CA GLY A 85 5.37 -9.88 -0.35
C GLY A 85 5.81 -9.54 1.07
N GLY A 86 5.97 -10.56 1.90
CA GLY A 86 6.59 -10.47 3.22
C GLY A 86 8.03 -10.98 3.16
N ALA A 87 8.97 -10.14 3.57
CA ALA A 87 10.40 -10.44 3.64
C ALA A 87 11.01 -11.07 2.36
N ASP A 88 10.51 -10.70 1.17
CA ASP A 88 10.85 -11.32 -0.12
C ASP A 88 10.75 -12.86 -0.15
N THR A 89 9.85 -13.43 0.67
CA THR A 89 9.80 -14.88 0.92
C THR A 89 8.39 -15.45 0.83
N VAL A 90 7.39 -14.73 1.33
CA VAL A 90 6.00 -15.19 1.41
C VAL A 90 5.04 -14.20 0.77
N ILE A 91 3.82 -14.64 0.50
CA ILE A 91 2.71 -13.75 0.10
C ILE A 91 1.72 -13.66 1.26
N GLY A 92 1.43 -12.44 1.69
CA GLY A 92 0.37 -12.09 2.63
C GLY A 92 -0.79 -11.34 1.94
N VAL A 93 -1.89 -11.18 2.68
CA VAL A 93 -3.01 -10.33 2.27
C VAL A 93 -3.46 -9.47 3.44
N ALA A 94 -3.55 -8.17 3.21
CA ALA A 94 -4.19 -7.21 4.10
C ALA A 94 -5.53 -6.79 3.48
N ILE A 95 -6.51 -6.43 4.32
CA ILE A 95 -7.83 -6.02 3.87
C ILE A 95 -8.16 -4.62 4.37
N LEU A 96 -8.86 -3.85 3.55
CA LEU A 96 -9.39 -2.54 3.89
C LEU A 96 -10.79 -2.40 3.29
N GLU A 97 -11.79 -2.03 4.08
CA GLU A 97 -13.10 -1.68 3.53
C GLU A 97 -13.05 -0.28 2.91
N MET A 98 -13.67 -0.08 1.74
CA MET A 98 -13.67 1.20 1.04
C MET A 98 -14.23 2.34 1.89
N LYS A 99 -15.19 2.05 2.78
CA LYS A 99 -15.79 3.03 3.69
C LYS A 99 -14.81 3.54 4.76
N ASP A 100 -13.75 2.79 5.03
CA ASP A 100 -12.75 3.13 6.04
C ASP A 100 -11.57 3.94 5.47
N ILE A 101 -11.56 4.16 4.15
CA ILE A 101 -10.63 5.10 3.52
C ILE A 101 -10.89 6.50 4.06
N LYS A 102 -9.92 7.04 4.78
CA LYS A 102 -9.93 8.39 5.37
C LYS A 102 -8.62 9.08 5.05
N PHE A 103 -8.67 10.36 4.69
CA PHE A 103 -7.52 11.22 4.42
C PHE A 103 -7.69 12.56 5.14
#